data_AF-A0A8T5SQU8-F1
#
_entry.id   AF-A0A8T5SQU8-F1
#
_cell.length_a   1.000
_cell.length_b   1.000
_cell.length_c   1.000
_cell.angle_alpha   90.00
_cell.angle_beta   90.00
_cell.angle_gamma   90.00
#
_symmetry.space_group_name_H-M   'P 1'
#
loop_
_entity.id
_entity.type
_entity.pdbx_description
1 polymer ?
#
loop_
_entity_poly.entity_id
_entity_poly.type
_entity_poly.pdbx_seq_one_letter_code
_entity_poly.pdbx_strand_id
1 'polypeptide(L)'
;MFEMLTHPAVSGLLVMSLIGALAYKAHFVDISGLVAAFVVGFTIWYTGGPASFAIILFFFMSAGVATKYKYKAKVKKNVAQEGKGKRSW
;
A
#
# COMPACT_ATOMS: atom_id res chain seq x y z
N MET A 1 9.88 -25.15 11.23
CA MET A 1 8.86 -24.09 11.42
C MET A 1 9.42 -22.70 11.11
N PHE A 2 10.53 -22.28 11.72
CA PHE A 2 11.17 -20.99 11.40
C PHE A 2 11.62 -20.86 9.93
N GLU A 3 12.19 -21.91 9.33
CA GLU A 3 12.58 -21.89 7.90
C GLU A 3 11.40 -21.69 6.93
N MET A 4 10.21 -22.18 7.27
CA MET A 4 9.03 -21.94 6.44
C MET A 4 8.58 -20.48 6.54
N LEU A 5 8.71 -19.86 7.71
CA LEU A 5 8.35 -18.45 7.91
C LEU A 5 9.32 -17.50 7.22
N THR A 6 10.60 -17.88 7.09
CA THR A 6 11.62 -17.05 6.43
C THR A 6 11.61 -17.20 4.91
N HIS A 7 10.91 -18.21 4.36
CA HIS A 7 10.75 -18.35 2.92
C HIS A 7 10.13 -17.06 2.34
N PRO A 8 10.72 -16.45 1.28
CA PRO A 8 10.26 -15.15 0.76
C PRO A 8 8.78 -15.11 0.39
N ALA A 9 8.26 -16.22 -0.17
CA ALA A 9 6.84 -16.31 -0.51
C ALA A 9 5.95 -16.30 0.74
N VAL A 10 6.28 -17.08 1.77
CA VAL A 10 5.45 -17.21 2.98
C VAL A 10 5.49 -15.92 3.79
N SER A 11 6.68 -15.39 4.04
CA SER A 11 6.86 -14.10 4.72
C SER A 11 6.16 -12.96 3.96
N GLY A 12 6.27 -12.91 2.64
CA GLY A 12 5.63 -11.90 1.80
C GLY A 12 4.11 -11.96 1.89
N LEU A 13 3.52 -13.15 1.79
CA LEU A 13 2.06 -13.34 1.92
C LEU A 13 1.55 -12.88 3.29
N LEU A 14 2.27 -13.22 4.37
CA LEU A 14 1.89 -12.82 5.74
C LEU A 14 1.96 -11.30 5.92
N VAL A 15 3.09 -10.70 5.53
CA VAL A 15 3.31 -9.25 5.65
C VAL A 15 2.27 -8.47 4.82
N MET A 16 1.97 -8.91 3.60
CA MET A 16 1.01 -8.23 2.72
C MET A 16 -0.42 -8.39 3.16
N SER A 17 -0.79 -9.57 3.68
CA SER A 17 -2.12 -9.76 4.25
C SER A 17 -2.33 -8.82 5.42
N LEU A 18 -1.33 -8.68 6.30
CA LEU A 18 -1.40 -7.77 7.44
C LEU A 18 -1.48 -6.30 7.01
N ILE A 19 -0.55 -5.83 6.18
CA ILE A 19 -0.50 -4.43 5.74
C ILE A 19 -1.72 -4.08 4.90
N GLY A 20 -2.13 -4.97 3.98
CA GLY A 20 -3.30 -4.80 3.14
C GLY A 20 -4.59 -4.68 3.94
N ALA A 21 -4.78 -5.54 4.95
CA ALA A 21 -5.93 -5.45 5.85
C ALA A 21 -5.98 -4.11 6.61
N LEU A 22 -4.84 -3.63 7.11
CA LEU A 22 -4.74 -2.33 7.77
C LEU A 22 -5.03 -1.17 6.82
N ALA A 23 -4.50 -1.21 5.59
CA ALA A 23 -4.71 -0.17 4.59
C ALA A 23 -6.17 -0.09 4.13
N TYR A 24 -6.83 -1.24 3.96
CA TYR A 24 -8.25 -1.33 3.64
C TYR A 24 -9.12 -0.78 4.78
N LYS A 25 -8.84 -1.18 6.03
CA LYS A 25 -9.55 -0.69 7.22
C LYS A 25 -9.40 0.83 7.41
N ALA A 26 -8.23 1.38 7.10
CA ALA A 26 -7.96 2.82 7.15
C ALA A 26 -8.48 3.59 5.92
N HIS A 27 -9.22 2.93 5.02
CA HIS A 27 -9.76 3.48 3.78
C HIS A 27 -8.69 4.17 2.91
N PHE A 28 -7.44 3.71 2.96
CA PHE A 28 -6.38 4.17 2.05
C PHE A 28 -6.55 3.59 0.65
N VAL A 29 -7.05 2.35 0.57
CA VAL A 29 -7.32 1.62 -0.67
C VAL A 29 -8.73 1.06 -0.66
N ASP A 30 -9.28 0.79 -1.83
CA ASP A 30 -10.47 -0.05 -2.01
C ASP A 30 -10.05 -1.47 -2.41
N ILE A 31 -11.01 -2.32 -2.83
CA ILE A 31 -10.73 -3.71 -3.18
C ILE A 31 -9.80 -3.78 -4.41
N SER A 32 -10.03 -2.96 -5.43
CA SER A 32 -9.17 -2.89 -6.62
C SER A 32 -7.73 -2.50 -6.25
N GLY A 33 -7.59 -1.47 -5.41
CA GLY A 33 -6.31 -1.00 -4.92
C GLY A 33 -5.62 -2.02 -4.00
N LEU A 34 -6.39 -2.80 -3.24
CA LEU A 34 -5.85 -3.89 -2.41
C LEU A 34 -5.27 -5.01 -3.27
N VAL A 35 -5.99 -5.44 -4.31
CA VAL A 35 -5.50 -6.45 -5.26
C VAL A 35 -4.24 -5.96 -5.98
N ALA A 36 -4.25 -4.72 -6.47
CA ALA A 36 -3.08 -4.12 -7.12
C ALA A 36 -1.89 -4.01 -6.16
N ALA A 37 -2.11 -3.56 -4.92
CA ALA A 37 -1.08 -3.47 -3.90
C ALA A 37 -0.52 -4.85 -3.54
N PHE A 38 -1.35 -5.89 -3.53
CA PHE A 38 -0.92 -7.26 -3.28
C PHE A 38 0.00 -7.76 -4.40
N VAL A 39 -0.40 -7.62 -5.67
CA VAL A 39 0.41 -8.06 -6.82
C VAL A 39 1.74 -7.31 -6.88
N VAL A 40 1.71 -5.99 -6.80
CA VAL A 40 2.92 -5.16 -6.88
C VAL A 40 3.81 -5.37 -5.66
N GLY A 41 3.22 -5.34 -4.47
CA GLY A 41 3.93 -5.60 -3.22
C GLY A 41 4.63 -6.96 -3.25
N PHE A 42 3.90 -8.02 -3.63
CA PHE A 42 4.41 -9.40 -3.63
C PHE A 42 5.58 -9.54 -4.58
N THR A 43 5.45 -8.96 -5.77
CA THR A 43 6.53 -8.93 -6.75
C THR A 43 7.79 -8.28 -6.16
N ILE A 44 7.66 -7.08 -5.57
CA ILE A 44 8.81 -6.35 -4.98
C ILE A 44 9.43 -7.14 -3.83
N TRP A 45 8.62 -7.70 -2.94
CA TRP A 45 9.12 -8.48 -1.81
C TRP A 45 9.86 -9.74 -2.27
N TYR A 46 9.29 -10.46 -3.23
CA TYR A 46 9.84 -11.72 -3.71
C TYR A 46 11.13 -11.53 -4.52
N THR A 47 11.20 -10.50 -5.37
CA THR A 47 12.37 -10.28 -6.26
C THR A 47 13.42 -9.34 -5.66
N GLY A 48 13.00 -8.32 -4.90
CA GLY A 48 13.87 -7.29 -4.33
C GLY A 48 14.10 -7.43 -2.82
N GLY A 49 13.33 -8.27 -2.14
CA GLY A 49 13.46 -8.51 -0.71
C GLY A 49 12.85 -7.41 0.18
N PRO A 50 12.97 -7.56 1.51
CA PRO A 50 12.30 -6.71 2.49
C PRO A 50 12.71 -5.23 2.42
N ALA A 51 13.98 -4.95 2.12
CA ALA A 51 14.50 -3.58 2.06
C ALA A 51 13.86 -2.77 0.91
N SER A 52 13.80 -3.36 -0.30
CA SER A 52 13.13 -2.75 -1.45
C SER A 52 11.64 -2.54 -1.20
N PHE A 53 10.99 -3.52 -0.58
CA PHE A 53 9.59 -3.39 -0.20
C PHE A 53 9.36 -2.26 0.81
N ALA A 54 10.20 -2.13 1.83
CA ALA A 54 10.07 -1.08 2.85
C ALA A 54 10.18 0.34 2.25
N ILE A 55 11.09 0.55 1.29
CA ILE A 55 11.26 1.83 0.60
C ILE A 55 9.98 2.18 -0.19
N ILE A 56 9.47 1.25 -0.98
CA ILE A 56 8.26 1.48 -1.78
C ILE A 56 7.03 1.63 -0.90
N LEU A 57 6.93 0.86 0.18
CA LEU A 57 5.86 1.00 1.16
C LEU A 57 5.88 2.39 1.81
N PHE A 58 7.06 2.88 2.22
CA PHE A 58 7.21 4.22 2.77
C PHE A 58 6.78 5.29 1.77
N PHE A 59 7.23 5.18 0.51
CA PHE A 59 6.80 6.09 -0.56
C PHE A 59 5.28 6.06 -0.76
N PHE A 60 4.67 4.87 -0.82
CA PHE A 60 3.24 4.72 -1.01
C PHE A 60 2.43 5.32 0.15
N MET A 61 2.82 5.05 1.40
CA MET A 61 2.15 5.58 2.58
C MET A 61 2.29 7.10 2.67
N SER A 62 3.50 7.63 2.51
CA SER A 62 3.74 9.08 2.54
C SER A 62 2.97 9.82 1.44
N ALA A 63 2.95 9.29 0.21
CA ALA A 63 2.14 9.83 -0.88
C ALA A 63 0.64 9.79 -0.57
N GLY A 64 0.14 8.68 0.00
CA GLY A 64 -1.26 8.56 0.41
C GLY A 64 -1.66 9.57 1.48
N VAL A 65 -0.83 9.74 2.51
CA VAL A 65 -1.02 10.75 3.57
C VAL A 65 -0.98 12.15 2.97
N ALA A 66 0.02 12.46 2.14
CA ALA A 66 0.14 13.75 1.47
C ALA A 66 -1.08 14.07 0.60
N THR A 67 -1.64 13.07 -0.08
CA THR A 67 -2.84 13.21 -0.90
C THR A 67 -4.04 13.64 -0.06
N LYS A 68 -4.28 12.96 1.07
CA LYS A 68 -5.40 13.23 1.99
C LYS A 68 -5.18 14.46 2.88
N TYR A 69 -3.94 14.86 3.12
CA TYR A 69 -3.63 16.02 3.95
C TYR A 69 -4.25 17.29 3.38
N LYS A 70 -5.01 18.01 4.23
CA LYS A 70 -5.77 19.22 3.85
C LYS A 70 -6.64 19.03 2.59
N TYR A 71 -7.21 17.84 2.37
CA TYR A 71 -8.00 17.54 1.17
C TYR A 71 -9.13 18.57 0.93
N LYS A 72 -9.87 18.99 1.96
CA LYS A 72 -10.91 20.03 1.84
C LYS A 72 -10.37 21.35 1.29
N ALA A 73 -9.16 21.75 1.67
CA ALA A 73 -8.52 22.96 1.13
C ALA A 73 -8.10 22.78 -0.33
N LYS A 74 -7.66 21.58 -0.72
CA LYS A 74 -7.35 21.25 -2.11
C LYS A 74 -8.60 21.22 -3.00
N VAL A 75 -9.74 20.78 -2.46
CA VAL A 75 -11.04 20.80 -3.17
C VAL A 75 -11.45 22.24 -3.48
N LYS A 76 -11.35 23.14 -2.49
CA LYS A 76 -11.64 24.58 -2.69
C LYS A 76 -10.74 25.24 -3.74
N LYS A 77 -9.54 24.70 -3.96
CA LYS A 77 -8.56 25.16 -4.94
C LYS A 77 -8.65 24.43 -6.28
N ASN A 78 -9.60 23.51 -6.47
CA ASN A 78 -9.72 22.65 -7.64
C ASN A 78 -8.44 21.86 -8.00
N VAL A 79 -7.66 21.46 -6.98
CA VAL A 79 -6.43 20.64 -7.13
C VAL A 79 -6.48 19.36 -6.29
N ALA A 80 -7.67 18.96 -5.85
CA ALA A 80 -7.84 17.74 -5.08
C ALA A 80 -7.77 16.52 -6.00
N GLN A 81 -7.04 15.48 -5.57
CA GLN A 81 -7.04 14.21 -6.29
C GLN A 81 -8.44 13.59 -6.30
N GLU A 82 -8.84 12.99 -7.42
CA GLU A 82 -10.12 12.32 -7.56
C GLU A 82 -10.33 11.18 -6.53
N GLY A 83 -11.57 10.70 -6.40
CA GLY A 83 -11.88 9.57 -5.54
C GLY A 83 -11.58 9.78 -4.05
N LYS A 84 -11.57 11.03 -3.56
CA LYS A 84 -11.16 11.39 -2.17
C LYS A 84 -9.72 11.00 -1.85
N GLY A 85 -8.85 10.95 -2.86
CA GLY A 85 -7.45 10.56 -2.72
C GLY A 85 -7.22 9.06 -2.60
N LYS A 86 -8.24 8.23 -2.90
CA LYS A 86 -8.04 6.79 -3.09
C LYS A 86 -7.33 6.57 -4.42
N ARG A 87 -6.32 5.69 -4.44
CA ARG A 87 -5.72 5.20 -5.68
C ARG A 87 -6.36 3.85 -5.99
N SER A 88 -7.44 3.90 -6.75
CA SER A 88 -8.06 2.75 -7.40
C SER A 88 -7.52 2.62 -8.82
N TRP A 89 -7.54 1.41 -9.36
CA TRP A 89 -7.32 1.13 -10.77
C TRP A 89 -8.64 0.75 -11.42
#